data_AF-E6Q254-F1
#
_entry.id   AF-E6Q254-F1
#
_cell.length_a   1.000
_cell.length_b   1.000
_cell.length_c   1.000
_cell.angle_alpha   90.00
_cell.angle_beta   90.00
_cell.angle_gamma   90.00
#
_symmetry.space_group_name_H-M   'P 1'
#
loop_
_entity.id
_entity.type
_entity.pdbx_description
1 polymer ?
#
loop_
_entity_poly.entity_id
_entity_poly.type
_entity_poly.pdbx_seq_one_letter_code
_entity_poly.pdbx_strand_id
1 'polypeptide(L)'
;MQIAQAALNHLLRTTSELRQRASPGGYGRAGNIPFVKVRGSGENSSGGFADARYVVSGAMGSESRRILAVPLMSGGSGGDFTVLLYAADQNGNLRYAGRVDWGGGHIGVTISFATIVVTEPIYGANDANCCPSAYLIELYQIRKGKLVRVGSANVPTPG
;
A
#
# COMPACT_ATOMS: atom_id res chain seq x y z
N MET A 1 -5.93 -10.69 -11.00
CA MET A 1 -7.16 -11.08 -10.28
C MET A 1 -7.61 -9.90 -9.45
N GLN A 2 -8.84 -9.42 -9.63
CA GLN A 2 -9.41 -8.38 -8.77
C GLN A 2 -10.00 -9.02 -7.51
N ILE A 3 -9.74 -8.43 -6.34
CA ILE A 3 -10.41 -8.83 -5.08
C ILE A 3 -11.75 -8.11 -4.98
N ALA A 4 -12.79 -8.77 -4.48
CA ALA A 4 -14.06 -8.09 -4.20
C ALA A 4 -13.93 -7.16 -2.98
N GLN A 5 -14.60 -6.00 -2.97
CA GLN A 5 -14.55 -5.06 -1.83
C GLN A 5 -15.00 -5.71 -0.51
N ALA A 6 -15.99 -6.60 -0.53
CA ALA A 6 -16.43 -7.31 0.67
C ALA A 6 -15.33 -8.21 1.26
N ALA A 7 -14.55 -8.88 0.41
CA ALA A 7 -13.43 -9.71 0.82
C ALA A 7 -12.28 -8.85 1.38
N LEU A 8 -11.98 -7.72 0.73
CA LEU A 8 -11.01 -6.74 1.25
C LEU A 8 -11.44 -6.21 2.63
N ASN A 9 -12.70 -5.83 2.77
CA ASN A 9 -13.24 -5.34 4.03
C ASN A 9 -13.12 -6.39 5.14
N HIS A 10 -13.44 -7.65 4.85
CA HIS A 10 -13.28 -8.75 5.80
C HIS A 10 -11.82 -8.91 6.23
N LEU A 11 -10.88 -9.00 5.28
CA LEU A 11 -9.45 -9.12 5.53
C LEU A 11 -8.93 -7.99 6.44
N LEU A 12 -9.29 -6.75 6.14
CA LEU A 12 -8.86 -5.59 6.90
C LEU A 12 -9.46 -5.56 8.33
N ARG A 13 -10.68 -6.08 8.53
CA ARG A 13 -11.31 -6.17 9.87
C ARG A 13 -10.66 -7.24 10.75
N THR A 14 -10.24 -8.34 10.14
CA THR A 14 -9.62 -9.47 10.85
C THR A 14 -8.12 -9.28 11.07
N THR A 15 -7.53 -8.23 10.49
CA THR A 15 -6.13 -7.86 10.74
C THR A 15 -5.99 -7.11 12.08
N SER A 16 -5.38 -7.75 13.07
CA SER A 16 -5.24 -7.24 14.44
C SER A 16 -4.46 -5.92 14.56
N GLU A 17 -3.55 -5.68 13.63
CA GLU A 17 -2.67 -4.52 13.52
C GLU A 17 -3.41 -3.29 13.01
N LEU A 18 -4.65 -3.46 12.55
CA LEU A 18 -5.45 -2.40 11.97
C LEU A 18 -6.63 -2.06 12.88
N ARG A 19 -7.13 -0.85 12.71
CA ARG A 19 -8.41 -0.40 13.27
C ARG A 19 -9.20 0.21 12.14
N GLN A 20 -10.35 -0.39 11.83
CA GLN A 20 -11.32 0.27 10.98
C GLN A 20 -12.12 1.27 11.80
N ARG A 21 -12.37 2.44 11.20
CA ARG A 21 -13.37 3.38 11.69
C ARG A 21 -14.46 3.50 10.64
N ALA A 22 -15.72 3.50 11.09
CA ALA A 22 -16.78 4.00 10.26
C ALA A 22 -16.45 5.48 9.97
N SER A 23 -16.27 5.81 8.70
CA SER A 23 -16.08 7.21 8.31
C SER A 23 -17.47 7.80 8.09
N PRO A 24 -17.90 8.84 8.84
CA PRO A 24 -19.27 9.38 8.75
C PRO A 24 -19.62 10.05 7.42
N GLY A 25 -18.72 10.06 6.44
CA GLY A 25 -18.88 10.72 5.15
C GLY A 25 -17.62 11.50 4.83
N GLY A 26 -16.89 11.08 3.80
CA GLY A 26 -15.63 11.73 3.44
C GLY A 26 -14.89 11.08 2.28
N TYR A 27 -15.53 10.94 1.12
CA TYR A 27 -15.19 11.53 -0.18
C TYR A 27 -16.23 11.02 -1.18
N GLY A 28 -16.61 11.88 -2.12
CA GLY A 28 -17.79 11.72 -2.97
C GLY A 28 -17.87 10.39 -3.72
N ARG A 29 -19.04 9.76 -3.57
CA ARG A 29 -19.68 8.86 -4.56
C ARG A 29 -18.93 7.57 -4.91
N ALA A 30 -18.87 6.63 -3.97
CA ALA A 30 -19.32 5.24 -4.18
C ALA A 30 -18.99 4.34 -2.95
N GLY A 31 -19.99 4.08 -2.11
CA GLY A 31 -20.02 2.88 -1.27
C GLY A 31 -19.27 2.92 0.06
N ASN A 32 -19.51 1.87 0.84
CA ASN A 32 -18.98 1.60 2.18
C ASN A 32 -17.47 1.25 2.15
N ILE A 33 -16.63 2.18 1.69
CA ILE A 33 -15.17 2.04 1.72
C ILE A 33 -14.68 2.39 3.14
N PRO A 34 -14.06 1.46 3.88
CA PRO A 34 -13.67 1.70 5.26
C PRO A 34 -12.44 2.61 5.32
N PHE A 35 -12.44 3.51 6.30
CA PHE A 35 -11.20 4.17 6.72
C PHE A 35 -10.43 3.20 7.63
N VAL A 36 -9.20 2.89 7.23
CA VAL A 36 -8.28 1.98 7.91
C VAL A 36 -7.21 2.82 8.58
N LYS A 37 -6.98 2.59 9.87
CA LYS A 37 -5.83 3.15 10.60
C LYS A 37 -4.93 2.02 11.06
N VAL A 38 -3.62 2.18 10.90
CA VAL A 38 -2.65 1.25 11.48
C VAL A 38 -2.55 1.50 12.99
N ARG A 39 -2.49 0.45 13.81
CA ARG A 39 -2.33 0.59 15.26
C ARG A 39 -0.88 0.93 15.61
N GLY A 40 -0.69 1.70 16.67
CA GLY A 40 0.65 2.09 17.14
C GLY A 40 1.35 3.13 16.26
N SER A 41 0.80 3.44 15.07
CA SER A 41 1.09 4.68 14.40
C SER A 41 0.37 5.79 15.19
N GLY A 42 1.12 6.75 15.74
CA GLY A 42 0.60 7.92 16.46
C GLY A 42 -0.57 8.63 15.76
N GLU A 43 -1.17 9.62 16.43
CA GLU A 43 -2.44 10.22 16.00
C GLU A 43 -2.44 10.73 14.55
N ASN A 44 -1.30 11.23 14.09
CA ASN A 44 -1.07 11.79 12.75
C ASN A 44 -0.52 10.80 11.72
N SER A 45 -0.47 9.50 12.01
CA SER A 45 0.26 8.56 11.17
C SER A 45 -0.60 7.44 10.59
N SER A 46 -0.37 7.23 9.30
CA SER A 46 -0.74 6.09 8.45
C SER A 46 -2.15 5.54 8.64
N GLY A 47 -3.04 6.13 7.87
CA GLY A 47 -4.37 5.63 7.64
C GLY A 47 -4.91 6.18 6.34
N GLY A 48 -5.99 5.57 5.87
CA GLY A 48 -6.62 5.97 4.62
C GLY A 48 -7.76 5.03 4.25
N PHE A 49 -8.33 5.28 3.08
CA PHE A 49 -9.40 4.50 2.50
C PHE A 49 -8.83 3.36 1.66
N ALA A 50 -9.31 2.14 1.90
CA ALA A 50 -8.86 0.95 1.19
C ALA A 50 -9.91 0.50 0.16
N ASP A 51 -9.63 0.75 -1.12
CA ASP A 51 -10.51 0.41 -2.24
C ASP A 51 -9.92 -0.74 -3.06
N ALA A 52 -10.74 -1.77 -3.25
CA ALA A 52 -10.37 -2.99 -3.93
C ALA A 52 -9.93 -2.80 -5.39
N ARG A 53 -10.34 -1.70 -6.04
CA ARG A 53 -9.96 -1.36 -7.42
C ARG A 53 -8.46 -1.05 -7.55
N TYR A 54 -7.83 -0.58 -6.47
CA TYR A 54 -6.41 -0.22 -6.46
C TYR A 54 -5.52 -1.30 -5.82
N VAL A 55 -6.11 -2.42 -5.38
CA VAL A 55 -5.34 -3.53 -4.82
C VAL A 55 -4.50 -4.18 -5.91
N VAL A 56 -3.19 -4.20 -5.70
CA VAL A 56 -2.24 -4.90 -6.56
C VAL A 56 -2.04 -6.31 -6.03
N SER A 57 -2.08 -7.29 -6.92
CA SER A 57 -1.84 -8.70 -6.57
C SER A 57 -0.70 -9.26 -7.40
N GLY A 58 0.08 -10.14 -6.80
CA GLY A 58 1.15 -10.84 -7.49
C GLY A 58 1.50 -12.15 -6.81
N ALA A 59 2.60 -12.75 -7.22
CA ALA A 59 3.11 -14.00 -6.67
C ALA A 59 4.54 -13.84 -6.16
N MET A 60 4.88 -14.57 -5.10
CA MET A 60 6.20 -14.62 -4.49
C MET A 60 6.86 -15.98 -4.66
N GLY A 61 8.14 -15.96 -5.04
CA GLY A 61 9.02 -17.10 -5.09
C GLY A 61 8.63 -18.16 -6.13
N SER A 62 9.36 -19.27 -6.12
CA SER A 62 9.06 -20.45 -6.93
C SER A 62 7.74 -21.11 -6.54
N GLU A 63 7.33 -20.98 -5.27
CA GLU A 63 6.08 -21.54 -4.73
C GLU A 63 4.84 -20.74 -5.13
N SER A 64 4.99 -19.63 -5.87
CA SER A 64 3.86 -18.81 -6.36
C SER A 64 2.92 -18.34 -5.24
N ARG A 65 3.44 -18.06 -4.05
CA ARG A 65 2.62 -17.60 -2.91
C ARG A 65 2.01 -16.25 -3.23
N ARG A 66 0.70 -16.12 -3.08
CA ARG A 66 -0.02 -14.89 -3.40
C ARG A 66 0.40 -13.74 -2.47
N ILE A 67 0.67 -12.57 -3.05
CA ILE A 67 0.87 -11.30 -2.35
C ILE A 67 -0.27 -10.37 -2.72
N LEU A 68 -0.73 -9.58 -1.74
CA LEU A 68 -1.55 -8.40 -1.98
C LEU A 68 -0.87 -7.15 -1.43
N ALA A 69 -0.88 -6.09 -2.22
CA ALA A 69 -0.58 -4.73 -1.78
C ALA A 69 -1.87 -3.92 -1.81
N VAL A 70 -2.23 -3.34 -0.67
CA VAL A 70 -3.45 -2.56 -0.47
C VAL A 70 -3.06 -1.12 -0.20
N PRO A 71 -3.14 -0.23 -1.20
CA PRO A 71 -2.93 1.20 -0.98
C PRO A 71 -4.03 1.77 -0.07
N LEU A 72 -3.62 2.64 0.84
CA LEU A 72 -4.48 3.46 1.66
C LEU A 72 -4.46 4.88 1.11
N MET A 73 -5.58 5.28 0.54
CA MET A 73 -5.77 6.60 -0.05
C MET A 73 -6.08 7.61 1.07
N SER A 74 -5.50 8.81 1.03
CA SER A 74 -5.85 9.87 1.99
C SER A 74 -7.32 10.29 1.96
N GLY A 75 -7.97 10.13 0.80
CA GLY A 75 -9.25 10.76 0.52
C GLY A 75 -9.13 12.25 0.23
N GLY A 76 -7.97 12.73 -0.27
CA GLY A 76 -7.79 14.10 -0.75
C GLY A 76 -6.89 14.14 -1.99
N SER A 77 -6.41 15.33 -2.38
CA SER A 77 -5.45 15.50 -3.50
C SER A 77 -4.08 14.90 -3.22
N GLY A 78 -3.80 14.56 -1.96
CA GLY A 78 -2.53 14.02 -1.52
C GLY A 78 -2.19 12.65 -2.12
N GLY A 79 -3.17 11.83 -2.49
CA GLY A 79 -2.93 10.49 -3.05
C GLY A 79 -2.83 9.38 -2.00
N ASP A 80 -2.02 8.36 -2.32
CA ASP A 80 -1.76 7.16 -1.50
C ASP A 80 -0.54 7.38 -0.61
N PHE A 81 -0.69 7.15 0.70
CA PHE A 81 0.36 7.45 1.70
C PHE A 81 0.89 6.21 2.40
N THR A 82 0.17 5.09 2.30
CA THR A 82 0.53 3.87 2.99
C THR A 82 0.11 2.70 2.15
N VAL A 83 0.97 1.69 2.03
CA VAL A 83 0.64 0.43 1.39
C VAL A 83 0.70 -0.66 2.43
N LEU A 84 -0.41 -1.37 2.64
CA LEU A 84 -0.46 -2.56 3.48
C LEU A 84 -0.10 -3.79 2.66
N LEU A 85 0.74 -4.67 3.21
CA LEU A 85 1.19 -5.86 2.52
C LEU A 85 0.64 -7.12 3.20
N TYR A 86 0.13 -8.03 2.39
CA TYR A 86 -0.35 -9.34 2.81
C TYR A 86 0.31 -10.44 1.99
N ALA A 87 0.67 -11.55 2.63
CA ALA A 87 1.16 -12.76 1.98
C ALA A 87 0.32 -13.96 2.37
N ALA A 88 0.04 -14.83 1.40
CA ALA A 88 -0.59 -16.12 1.65
C ALA A 88 0.37 -17.04 2.43
N ASP A 89 -0.14 -17.66 3.49
CA ASP A 89 0.50 -18.81 4.14
C ASP A 89 0.38 -20.07 3.26
N GLN A 90 0.93 -21.19 3.74
CA GLN A 90 0.93 -22.47 3.00
C GLN A 90 -0.48 -22.99 2.69
N ASN A 91 -1.48 -22.56 3.46
CA ASN A 91 -2.88 -22.94 3.26
C ASN A 91 -3.64 -21.90 2.41
N GLY A 92 -2.94 -20.91 1.86
CA GLY A 92 -3.55 -19.85 1.05
C GLY A 92 -4.16 -18.71 1.85
N ASN A 93 -4.07 -18.70 3.19
CA ASN A 93 -4.66 -17.64 3.99
C ASN A 93 -3.77 -16.39 3.97
N LEU A 94 -4.34 -15.24 3.65
CA LEU A 94 -3.63 -13.97 3.65
C LEU A 94 -3.31 -13.52 5.07
N ARG A 95 -2.02 -13.29 5.35
CA ARG A 95 -1.50 -12.77 6.62
C ARG A 95 -0.88 -11.41 6.40
N TYR A 96 -1.10 -10.50 7.34
CA TYR A 96 -0.46 -9.19 7.32
C TYR A 96 1.06 -9.37 7.46
N ALA A 97 1.81 -8.84 6.49
CA ALA A 97 3.26 -8.95 6.40
C ALA A 97 3.98 -7.64 6.80
N GLY A 98 3.24 -6.53 6.88
CA GLY A 98 3.76 -5.22 7.20
C GLY A 98 3.14 -4.13 6.33
N ARG A 99 3.80 -2.98 6.31
CA ARG A 99 3.38 -1.81 5.54
C ARG A 99 4.59 -1.00 5.09
N VAL A 100 4.38 -0.16 4.10
CA VAL A 100 5.28 0.94 3.72
C VAL A 100 4.53 2.24 3.91
N ASP A 101 5.15 3.19 4.59
CA ASP A 101 4.61 4.51 4.86
C ASP A 101 5.40 5.55 4.07
N TRP A 102 4.72 6.46 3.39
CA TRP A 102 5.34 7.60 2.71
C TRP A 102 4.77 8.92 3.22
N GLY A 103 5.67 9.84 3.59
CA GLY A 103 5.31 11.16 4.09
C GLY A 103 5.02 12.19 2.99
N GLY A 104 5.45 11.92 1.76
CA GLY A 104 5.49 12.91 0.67
C GLY A 104 4.29 12.95 -0.27
N GLY A 105 3.16 12.31 0.08
CA GLY A 105 1.94 12.41 -0.73
C GLY A 105 1.62 11.15 -1.53
N HIS A 106 2.52 10.77 -2.42
CA HIS A 106 2.22 9.81 -3.47
C HIS A 106 3.09 8.56 -3.35
N ILE A 107 2.47 7.37 -3.44
CA ILE A 107 3.18 6.10 -3.50
C ILE A 107 2.62 5.25 -4.64
N GLY A 108 3.49 4.77 -5.52
CA GLY A 108 3.20 3.73 -6.48
C GLY A 108 3.63 2.38 -5.93
N VAL A 109 2.84 1.34 -6.15
CA VAL A 109 3.25 -0.03 -5.82
C VAL A 109 3.03 -0.96 -7.00
N THR A 110 4.04 -1.75 -7.30
CA THR A 110 3.94 -2.87 -8.23
C THR A 110 4.55 -4.12 -7.61
N ILE A 111 4.18 -5.28 -8.12
CA ILE A 111 4.72 -6.57 -7.67
C ILE A 111 5.29 -7.26 -8.91
N SER A 112 6.60 -7.50 -8.91
CA SER A 112 7.33 -8.06 -10.04
C SER A 112 8.36 -9.08 -9.54
N PHE A 113 8.40 -10.28 -10.12
CA PHE A 113 9.36 -11.35 -9.78
C PHE A 113 9.60 -11.51 -8.26
N ALA A 114 8.53 -11.71 -7.49
CA ALA A 114 8.59 -11.86 -6.02
C ALA A 114 9.08 -10.63 -5.24
N THR A 115 9.24 -9.49 -5.92
CA THR A 115 9.71 -8.23 -5.34
C THR A 115 8.58 -7.22 -5.38
N ILE A 116 8.32 -6.59 -4.24
CA ILE A 116 7.42 -5.46 -4.13
C ILE A 116 8.25 -4.23 -4.45
N VAL A 117 7.89 -3.54 -5.54
CA VAL A 117 8.55 -2.32 -5.97
C VAL A 117 7.67 -1.16 -5.55
N VAL A 118 8.20 -0.35 -4.65
CA VAL A 118 7.57 0.89 -4.20
C VAL A 118 8.26 2.04 -4.92
N THR A 119 7.48 2.91 -5.54
CA THR A 119 7.96 4.07 -6.27
C THR A 119 7.38 5.33 -5.64
N GLU A 120 8.25 6.19 -5.15
CA GLU A 120 7.90 7.43 -4.47
C GLU A 120 8.45 8.61 -5.28
N PRO A 121 7.61 9.57 -5.71
CA PRO A 121 8.10 10.76 -6.36
C PRO A 121 8.82 11.66 -5.37
N ILE A 122 9.95 12.20 -5.80
CA ILE A 122 10.73 13.23 -5.10
C ILE A 122 10.52 14.54 -5.86
N TYR A 123 9.92 15.51 -5.17
CA TYR A 123 9.67 16.85 -5.68
C TYR A 123 10.75 17.82 -5.20
N GLY A 124 11.32 18.58 -6.13
CA GLY A 124 12.07 19.80 -5.86
C GLY A 124 11.15 20.94 -5.42
N ALA A 125 11.75 22.04 -4.96
CA ALA A 125 11.00 23.18 -4.42
C ALA A 125 10.02 23.84 -5.42
N ASN A 126 10.28 23.68 -6.72
CA ASN A 126 9.48 24.28 -7.80
C ASN A 126 8.73 23.24 -8.63
N ASP A 127 8.72 21.97 -8.22
CA ASP A 127 8.09 20.92 -9.00
C ASP A 127 6.57 20.98 -8.82
N ALA A 128 5.85 20.89 -9.94
CA ALA A 128 4.41 20.64 -9.89
C ALA A 128 4.15 19.17 -9.51
N ASN A 129 2.99 18.88 -8.91
CA ASN A 129 2.63 17.50 -8.50
C ASN A 129 2.66 16.47 -9.65
N CYS A 130 2.49 16.93 -10.89
CA CYS A 130 2.57 16.08 -12.09
C CYS A 130 3.99 15.61 -12.43
N CYS A 131 4.99 16.32 -11.92
CA CYS A 131 6.27 16.47 -12.61
C CYS A 131 7.42 16.41 -11.59
N PRO A 132 7.60 15.26 -10.91
CA PRO A 132 8.68 15.10 -9.94
C PRO A 132 10.05 15.11 -10.63
N SER A 133 11.04 15.70 -9.98
CA SER A 133 12.43 15.72 -10.44
C SER A 133 13.11 14.35 -10.41
N ALA A 134 12.69 13.47 -9.48
CA ALA A 134 13.22 12.12 -9.37
C ALA A 134 12.19 11.17 -8.75
N TYR A 135 12.52 9.88 -8.75
CA TYR A 135 11.79 8.84 -8.04
C TYR A 135 12.72 8.10 -7.09
N LEU A 136 12.30 7.92 -5.84
CA LEU A 136 12.86 6.91 -4.96
C LEU A 136 12.17 5.58 -5.26
N ILE A 137 12.95 4.61 -5.73
CA ILE A 137 12.51 3.23 -5.93
C ILE A 137 13.03 2.40 -4.76
N GLU A 138 12.13 1.86 -3.95
CA GLU A 138 12.45 0.92 -2.89
C GLU A 138 11.99 -0.49 -3.26
N LEU A 139 12.86 -1.46 -3.01
CA LEU A 139 12.61 -2.87 -3.27
C LEU A 139 12.39 -3.59 -1.96
N TYR A 140 11.28 -4.31 -1.88
CA TYR A 140 10.89 -5.07 -0.70
C TYR A 140 10.65 -6.54 -1.02
N GLN A 141 10.94 -7.40 -0.04
CA GLN A 141 10.61 -8.82 -0.07
C GLN A 141 9.95 -9.21 1.25
N ILE A 142 9.17 -10.29 1.24
CA ILE A 142 8.64 -10.87 2.47
C ILE A 142 9.54 -12.03 2.85
N ARG A 143 10.30 -11.87 3.93
CA ARG A 143 11.22 -12.89 4.47
C ARG A 143 10.74 -13.30 5.84
N LYS A 144 10.52 -14.61 6.04
CA LYS A 144 10.01 -15.17 7.31
C LYS A 144 8.71 -14.47 7.78
N GLY A 145 7.81 -14.20 6.82
CA GLY A 145 6.52 -13.55 7.09
C GLY A 145 6.57 -12.04 7.36
N LYS A 146 7.75 -11.41 7.25
CA LYS A 146 7.93 -9.97 7.48
C LYS A 146 8.39 -9.27 6.23
N LEU A 147 7.87 -8.07 6.01
CA LEU A 147 8.36 -7.16 4.98
C LEU A 147 9.78 -6.69 5.33
N VAL A 148 10.71 -6.83 4.38
CA VAL A 148 12.11 -6.45 4.51
C VAL A 148 12.51 -5.67 3.27
N ARG A 149 13.07 -4.47 3.47
CA ARG A 149 13.69 -3.71 2.38
C ARG A 149 14.99 -4.39 1.95
N VAL A 150 15.14 -4.62 0.66
CA VAL A 150 16.28 -5.32 0.06
C VAL A 150 17.10 -4.44 -0.88
N GLY A 151 16.58 -3.26 -1.24
CA GLY A 151 17.31 -2.29 -2.05
C GLY A 151 16.59 -0.94 -2.11
N SER A 152 17.32 0.07 -2.53
CA SER A 152 16.77 1.39 -2.86
C SER A 152 17.63 2.08 -3.92
N ALA A 153 17.01 2.90 -4.75
CA ALA A 153 17.68 3.71 -5.76
C ALA A 153 16.92 5.01 -6.00
N ASN A 154 17.64 6.12 -6.17
CA ASN A 154 17.08 7.35 -6.69
C ASN A 154 17.27 7.37 -8.21
N VAL A 155 16.17 7.53 -8.94
CA VAL A 155 16.15 7.55 -10.41
C VAL A 155 15.69 8.95 -10.85
N PRO A 156 16.56 9.75 -11.47
CA PRO A 156 16.16 11.04 -12.04
C PRO A 156 15.08 10.86 -13.11
N THR A 157 14.14 11.79 -13.17
CA THR A 157 13.18 11.84 -14.27
C THR A 157 13.93 12.23 -15.56
N PRO A 158 13.72 11.54 -16.69
CA PRO A 158 14.27 11.97 -17.97
C PRO A 158 13.83 13.40 -18.28
N GLY A 159 14.79 14.28 -18.57
CA GLY A 159 14.54 15.67 -18.98
C GLY A 159 14.03 15.79 -20.41
#